data_AF-A0A3D5NU60-F1
#
_entry.id   AF-A0A3D5NU60-F1
#
_cell.length_a   1.000
_cell.length_b   1.000
_cell.length_c   1.000
_cell.angle_alpha   90.00
_cell.angle_beta   90.00
_cell.angle_gamma   90.00
#
_symmetry.space_group_name_H-M   'P 1'
#
loop_
_entity.id
_entity.type
_entity.pdbx_description
1 polymer ?
#
loop_
_entity_poly.entity_id
_entity_poly.type
_entity_poly.pdbx_seq_one_letter_code
_entity_poly.pdbx_strand_id
1 'polypeptide(L)'
;MYRDVIDGDKLKKLLPDLPEDLSEKRLEIFVREFSDDTAKIEEALQKIKKRVGRTSYLGKEREVFFFESDELSEETRKPLVSKLKELGYTADLKEGARGTVVITIGWKNS
;
A
#
# COMPACT_ATOMS: atom_id res chain seq x y z
N MET A 1 7.73 -8.70 17.45
CA MET A 1 6.33 -8.25 17.68
C MET A 1 6.24 -7.70 19.09
N TYR A 2 5.99 -6.40 19.23
CA TYR A 2 5.91 -5.73 20.53
C TYR A 2 4.46 -5.27 20.76
N ARG A 3 3.95 -5.53 21.96
CA ARG A 3 2.60 -5.12 22.40
C ARG A 3 2.79 -3.96 23.35
N ASP A 4 2.26 -2.81 22.99
CA ASP A 4 2.26 -1.63 23.86
C ASP A 4 0.86 -1.03 23.95
N VAL A 5 0.57 -0.37 25.07
CA VAL A 5 -0.73 0.25 25.33
C VAL A 5 -0.52 1.75 25.37
N ILE A 6 -1.04 2.45 24.36
CA ILE A 6 -0.98 3.92 24.32
C ILE A 6 -2.31 4.52 24.79
N ASP A 7 -2.19 5.70 25.39
CA ASP A 7 -3.34 6.54 25.70
C ASP A 7 -3.84 7.25 24.42
N GLY A 8 -5.14 7.15 24.14
CA GLY A 8 -5.76 7.73 22.95
C GLY A 8 -5.57 9.26 22.86
N ASP A 9 -5.52 9.96 24.00
CA ASP A 9 -5.27 11.41 24.07
C ASP A 9 -3.87 11.77 23.58
N LYS A 10 -2.87 10.94 23.90
CA LYS A 10 -1.50 11.12 23.41
C LYS A 10 -1.42 10.85 21.91
N LEU A 11 -2.19 9.88 21.41
CA LEU A 11 -2.22 9.55 19.99
C LEU A 11 -2.93 10.64 19.15
N LYS A 12 -4.02 11.24 19.65
CA LYS A 12 -4.71 12.38 19.00
C LYS A 12 -3.80 13.59 18.78
N LYS A 13 -2.83 13.82 19.68
CA LYS A 13 -1.82 14.88 19.52
C LYS A 13 -0.85 14.63 18.36
N LEU A 14 -0.58 13.37 18.02
CA LEU A 14 0.31 12.98 16.92
C LEU A 14 -0.46 12.79 15.60
N LEU A 15 -1.72 12.36 15.70
CA LEU A 15 -2.63 12.10 14.59
C LEU A 15 -3.93 12.88 14.83
N PRO A 16 -4.02 14.15 14.39
CA PRO A 16 -5.18 15.00 14.65
C PRO A 16 -6.48 14.51 13.99
N ASP A 17 -6.38 13.69 12.93
CA ASP A 17 -7.50 13.04 12.26
C ASP A 17 -7.98 11.74 12.95
N LEU A 18 -7.49 11.42 14.15
CA LEU A 18 -7.93 10.24 14.88
C LEU A 18 -9.42 10.37 15.26
N PRO A 19 -10.29 9.40 14.91
CA PRO A 19 -11.70 9.41 15.29
C PRO A 19 -11.87 9.59 16.81
N GLU A 20 -12.81 10.44 17.23
CA GLU A 20 -12.98 10.78 18.66
C GLU A 20 -13.27 9.56 19.53
N ASP A 21 -13.95 8.57 18.97
CA ASP A 21 -14.25 7.27 19.58
C ASP A 21 -13.01 6.46 20.01
N LEU A 22 -11.85 6.76 19.42
CA LEU A 22 -10.56 6.15 19.74
C LEU A 22 -9.70 7.03 20.65
N SER A 23 -10.06 8.31 20.81
CA SER A 23 -9.29 9.25 21.62
C SER A 23 -9.45 9.05 23.12
N GLU A 24 -10.60 8.54 23.59
CA GLU A 24 -10.89 8.35 25.02
C GLU A 24 -10.64 6.92 25.53
N LYS A 25 -10.08 6.03 24.69
CA LYS A 25 -9.85 4.61 25.02
C LYS A 25 -8.36 4.30 25.14
N ARG A 26 -8.01 3.35 26.01
CA ARG A 26 -6.68 2.72 25.99
C ARG A 26 -6.58 1.88 24.73
N LEU A 27 -5.68 2.24 23.83
CA LEU A 27 -5.49 1.57 22.55
C LEU A 27 -4.35 0.57 22.69
N GLU A 28 -4.64 -0.69 22.37
CA GLU A 28 -3.59 -1.69 22.21
C GLU A 28 -3.00 -1.57 20.81
N ILE A 29 -1.71 -1.22 20.73
CA ILE A 29 -1.01 -1.05 19.47
C ILE A 29 -0.11 -2.25 19.24
N PHE A 30 -0.28 -2.86 18.06
CA PHE A 30 0.63 -3.89 17.56
C PHE A 30 1.73 -3.23 16.74
N VAL A 31 2.88 -2.99 17.36
CA VAL A 31 4.06 -2.52 16.63
C VAL A 31 4.71 -3.74 16.00
N ARG A 32 4.51 -3.88 14.68
CA ARG A 32 5.32 -4.78 13.86
C ARG A 32 6.58 -4.04 13.44
N GLU A 33 7.73 -4.68 13.61
CA GLU A 33 8.97 -4.20 13.01
C GLU A 33 8.75 -4.09 11.51
N PHE A 34 9.13 -2.95 10.93
CA PHE A 34 9.12 -2.75 9.48
C PHE A 34 10.08 -3.77 8.88
N SER A 35 9.53 -4.89 8.38
CA SER A 35 10.33 -5.79 7.56
C SER A 35 10.71 -5.09 6.26
N ASP A 36 11.87 -5.44 5.71
CA ASP A 36 12.31 -5.00 4.37
C ASP A 36 11.19 -5.16 3.32
N ASP A 37 10.41 -6.24 3.40
CA ASP A 37 9.27 -6.49 2.53
C ASP A 37 8.16 -5.43 2.63
N THR A 38 7.90 -4.90 3.83
CA THR A 38 6.91 -3.84 4.03
C THR A 38 7.38 -2.53 3.40
N ALA A 39 8.68 -2.22 3.52
CA ALA A 39 9.28 -1.05 2.88
C ALA A 39 9.22 -1.17 1.36
N LYS A 40 9.52 -2.35 0.80
CA LYS A 40 9.41 -2.64 -0.64
C LYS A 40 7.97 -2.47 -1.16
N ILE A 41 6.97 -2.95 -0.41
CA ILE A 41 5.56 -2.77 -0.77
C ILE A 41 5.18 -1.28 -0.80
N GLU A 42 5.56 -0.51 0.22
CA GLU A 42 5.27 0.93 0.26
C GLU A 42 5.98 1.69 -0.87
N GLU A 43 7.23 1.35 -1.19
CA GLU A 43 7.95 1.94 -2.31
C GLU A 43 7.26 1.64 -3.64
N ALA A 44 6.85 0.39 -3.87
CA ALA A 44 6.09 0.00 -5.05
C ALA A 44 4.75 0.77 -5.14
N LEU A 45 4.05 0.94 -4.03
CA LEU A 45 2.81 1.72 -3.96
C LEU A 45 3.03 3.20 -4.31
N GLN A 46 4.10 3.81 -3.82
CA GLN A 46 4.44 5.20 -4.14
C GLN A 46 4.78 5.37 -5.63
N LYS A 47 5.59 4.45 -6.20
CA LYS A 47 5.88 4.41 -7.64
C LYS A 47 4.60 4.32 -8.47
N ILE A 48 3.68 3.45 -8.06
CA ILE A 48 2.37 3.28 -8.71
C ILE A 48 1.54 4.55 -8.61
N LYS A 49 1.29 5.08 -7.42
CA LYS A 49 0.46 6.27 -7.19
C LYS A 49 0.95 7.47 -8.01
N LYS A 50 2.26 7.72 -8.02
CA LYS A 50 2.87 8.82 -8.78
C LYS A 50 2.62 8.68 -10.28
N ARG A 51 2.76 7.47 -10.83
CA ARG A 51 2.54 7.22 -12.25
C ARG A 51 1.07 7.23 -12.61
N VAL A 52 0.21 6.62 -11.79
CA VAL A 52 -1.26 6.67 -11.95
C VAL A 52 -1.73 8.12 -11.98
N GLY A 53 -1.31 8.97 -11.03
CA GLY A 53 -1.70 10.39 -11.01
C GLY A 53 -1.27 11.17 -12.25
N ARG A 54 -0.10 10.85 -12.82
CA ARG A 54 0.35 11.45 -14.09
C ARG A 54 -0.44 10.91 -15.29
N THR A 55 -0.74 9.63 -15.29
CA THR A 55 -1.39 8.94 -16.42
C THR A 55 -2.91 9.16 -16.42
N SER A 56 -3.54 9.35 -15.26
CA SER A 56 -4.93 9.76 -15.13
C SER A 56 -5.16 11.19 -15.63
N TYR A 57 -4.21 12.10 -15.42
CA TYR A 57 -4.22 13.45 -16.00
C TYR A 57 -4.24 13.42 -17.53
N LEU A 58 -3.69 12.37 -18.15
CA LEU A 58 -3.71 12.14 -19.59
C LEU A 58 -4.99 11.41 -20.07
N GLY A 59 -5.97 11.22 -19.20
CA GLY A 59 -7.26 10.58 -19.53
C GLY A 59 -7.20 9.06 -19.65
N LYS A 60 -6.11 8.41 -19.24
CA LYS A 60 -6.05 6.94 -19.21
C LYS A 60 -6.74 6.40 -17.96
N GLU A 61 -7.27 5.19 -18.08
CA GLU A 61 -7.98 4.47 -17.00
C GLU A 61 -7.24 3.19 -16.57
N ARG A 62 -6.12 2.88 -17.22
CA ARG A 62 -5.31 1.69 -16.96
C ARG A 62 -3.85 1.92 -17.34
N GLU A 63 -2.94 1.35 -16.58
CA GLU A 63 -1.51 1.32 -16.86
C GLU A 63 -0.91 -0.03 -16.44
N VAL A 64 0.17 -0.41 -17.10
CA VAL A 64 0.93 -1.64 -16.81
C VAL A 64 2.26 -1.26 -16.16
N PHE A 65 2.58 -1.94 -15.07
CA PHE A 65 3.81 -1.81 -14.31
C PHE A 65 4.62 -3.10 -14.42
N PHE A 66 5.92 -2.94 -14.63
CA PHE A 66 6.89 -4.02 -14.70
C PHE A 66 7.79 -3.90 -13.49
N PHE A 67 7.95 -5.00 -12.78
CA PHE A 67 8.84 -5.13 -11.64
C PHE A 67 9.80 -6.28 -11.87
N GLU A 68 11.06 -6.07 -11.53
CA GLU A 68 12.03 -7.17 -11.50
C GLU A 68 11.75 -8.10 -10.31
N SER A 69 12.23 -9.34 -10.39
CA SER A 69 12.01 -10.34 -9.33
C SER A 69 12.61 -9.91 -7.98
N ASP A 70 13.64 -9.07 -8.00
CA ASP A 70 14.31 -8.54 -6.80
C ASP A 70 13.53 -7.38 -6.14
N GLU A 71 12.79 -6.62 -6.97
CA GLU A 71 11.91 -5.54 -6.51
C GLU A 71 10.62 -6.09 -5.87
N LEU A 72 10.12 -7.23 -6.36
CA LEU A 72 8.88 -7.85 -5.88
C LEU A 72 9.01 -9.37 -5.71
N SER A 73 9.38 -9.74 -4.48
CA SER A 73 9.38 -11.12 -3.98
C SER A 73 7.99 -11.75 -4.07
N GLU A 74 7.91 -13.08 -4.16
CA GLU A 74 6.62 -13.78 -4.18
C GLU A 74 5.73 -13.46 -2.97
N GLU A 75 6.36 -13.24 -1.82
CA GLU A 75 5.70 -12.91 -0.55
C GLU A 75 5.08 -11.51 -0.55
N THR A 76 5.65 -10.55 -1.31
CA THR A 76 5.16 -9.16 -1.39
C THR A 76 4.12 -8.92 -2.49
N ARG A 77 4.07 -9.80 -3.50
CA ARG A 77 3.12 -9.72 -4.63
C ARG A 77 1.66 -9.71 -4.18
N LYS A 78 1.25 -10.67 -3.36
CA LYS A 78 -0.13 -10.78 -2.87
C LYS A 78 -0.52 -9.60 -1.98
N PRO A 79 0.27 -9.20 -0.97
CA PRO A 79 0.03 -8.00 -0.17
C PRO A 79 -0.11 -6.73 -1.01
N LEU A 80 0.76 -6.52 -2.00
CA LEU A 80 0.70 -5.34 -2.86
C LEU A 80 -0.60 -5.28 -3.66
N VAL A 81 -1.02 -6.39 -4.28
CA VAL A 81 -2.29 -6.47 -5.01
C VAL A 81 -3.48 -6.23 -4.09
N SER A 82 -3.45 -6.76 -2.86
CA SER A 82 -4.49 -6.52 -1.86
C SER A 82 -4.60 -5.05 -1.51
N LYS A 83 -3.49 -4.40 -1.15
CA LYS A 83 -3.46 -2.96 -0.84
C LYS A 83 -3.95 -2.10 -1.99
N LEU A 84 -3.60 -2.44 -3.24
CA LEU A 84 -4.09 -1.70 -4.41
C LEU A 84 -5.61 -1.78 -4.54
N LYS A 85 -6.20 -2.96 -4.30
CA LYS A 85 -7.66 -3.15 -4.31
C LYS A 85 -8.35 -2.39 -3.17
N GLU A 86 -7.75 -2.37 -1.98
CA GLU A 86 -8.26 -1.58 -0.84
C GLU A 86 -8.27 -0.08 -1.13
N LEU A 87 -7.30 0.41 -1.91
CA LEU A 87 -7.24 1.80 -2.38
C LEU A 87 -8.22 2.12 -3.53
N GLY A 88 -9.05 1.16 -3.95
CA GLY A 88 -10.03 1.34 -5.02
C GLY A 88 -9.51 1.10 -6.44
N TYR A 89 -8.27 0.61 -6.58
CA TYR A 89 -7.74 0.21 -7.88
C TYR A 89 -8.17 -1.22 -8.26
N THR A 90 -8.32 -1.47 -9.54
CA THR A 90 -8.32 -2.83 -10.07
C THR A 90 -6.88 -3.25 -10.31
N ALA A 91 -6.44 -4.39 -9.77
CA ALA A 91 -5.07 -4.87 -9.92
C ALA A 91 -5.07 -6.34 -10.36
N ASP A 92 -4.39 -6.62 -11.48
CA ASP A 92 -4.18 -7.95 -12.04
C ASP A 92 -2.67 -8.22 -12.13
N LEU A 93 -2.23 -9.38 -11.66
CA LEU A 93 -0.83 -9.76 -11.61
C LEU A 93 -0.58 -10.92 -12.56
N LYS A 94 0.46 -10.79 -13.38
CA LYS A 94 0.96 -11.84 -14.27
C LYS A 94 2.46 -11.97 -14.13
N GLU A 95 2.95 -13.20 -14.21
CA GLU A 95 4.38 -13.44 -14.41
C GLU A 95 4.71 -13.43 -15.90
N GLY A 96 5.70 -12.61 -16.25
CA GLY A 96 6.30 -12.56 -17.57
C GLY A 96 7.52 -13.47 -17.67
N ALA A 97 8.20 -13.41 -18.82
CA ALA A 97 9.44 -14.15 -19.03
C ALA A 97 10.54 -13.69 -18.05
N ARG A 98 11.43 -14.62 -17.67
CA ARG A 98 12.60 -14.39 -16.80
C ARG A 98 12.26 -13.86 -15.40
N GLY A 99 11.10 -14.22 -14.86
CA GLY A 99 10.70 -13.85 -13.49
C GLY A 99 10.22 -12.41 -13.34
N THR A 100 10.02 -11.68 -14.45
CA THR A 100 9.47 -10.32 -14.44
C THR A 100 8.03 -10.37 -13.93
N VAL A 101 7.69 -9.54 -12.95
CA VAL A 101 6.33 -9.43 -12.44
C VAL A 101 5.64 -8.27 -13.13
N VAL A 102 4.51 -8.56 -13.77
CA VAL A 102 3.70 -7.57 -14.48
C VAL A 102 2.44 -7.32 -13.68
N ILE A 103 2.25 -6.09 -13.21
CA ILE A 103 1.03 -5.67 -12.51
C ILE A 103 0.30 -4.69 -13.41
N THR A 104 -0.88 -5.10 -13.86
CA THR A 104 -1.82 -4.21 -14.52
C THR A 104 -2.67 -3.52 -13.45
N ILE A 105 -2.77 -2.19 -13.53
CA ILE A 105 -3.56 -1.40 -12.60
C ILE A 105 -4.56 -0.56 -13.39
N GLY A 106 -5.84 -0.65 -13.03
CA GLY A 106 -6.91 0.17 -13.57
C GLY A 106 -7.59 1.01 -12.49
N TRP A 107 -8.09 2.18 -12.86
CA TRP A 107 -8.84 3.09 -12.01
C TRP A 107 -10.03 3.64 -12.79
N LYS A 108 -11.11 4.00 -12.09
CA LYS A 108 -12.20 4.76 -12.70
C LYS A 108 -11.86 6.24 -12.61
N ASN A 109 -11.90 6.95 -13.73
CA ASN A 109 -11.99 8.41 -13.67
C ASN A 109 -13.36 8.75 -13.08
N SER A 110 -13.37 9.33 -11.88
CA SER A 110 -14.55 10.05 -11.37
C SER A 110 -14.65 11.40 -12.04
#